data_AF-A0A7C8DSY1-F1
#
_entry.id   AF-A0A7C8DSY1-F1
#
_cell.length_a   1.000
_cell.length_b   1.000
_cell.length_c   1.000
_cell.angle_alpha   90.00
_cell.angle_beta   90.00
_cell.angle_gamma   90.00
#
_symmetry.space_group_name_H-M   'P 1'
#
loop_
_entity.id
_entity.type
_entity.pdbx_description
1 polymer ?
#
loop_
_entity_poly.entity_id
_entity_poly.type
_entity_poly.pdbx_seq_one_letter_code
_entity_poly.pdbx_strand_id
1 'polypeptide(L)'
;FNPAKIIRMALYGLKEEILASDFIWLCSSCYACQERCPQGVHITDFMTLLKNLAVKKGHAPAGIKAQMKLVTGEGRIYPLDDFDNKKRKKAGLPELPTSCDAIVRLFPENLEDPGIHL
;
A
#
# COMPACT_ATOMS: atom_id res chain seq x y z
N PHE A 1 -0.22 -7.08 -18.12
CA PHE A 1 -1.32 -6.62 -17.24
C PHE A 1 -2.47 -6.12 -18.11
N ASN A 2 -3.69 -6.66 -17.98
CA ASN A 2 -4.88 -6.30 -18.75
C ASN A 2 -6.07 -5.93 -17.81
N PRO A 3 -6.30 -4.65 -17.51
CA PRO A 3 -7.33 -4.22 -16.57
C PRO A 3 -8.76 -4.49 -17.07
N ALA A 4 -8.98 -4.57 -18.39
CA ALA A 4 -10.31 -4.84 -18.94
C ALA A 4 -10.85 -6.23 -18.53
N LYS A 5 -9.96 -7.20 -18.28
CA LYS A 5 -10.35 -8.52 -17.75
C LYS A 5 -10.99 -8.39 -16.36
N ILE A 6 -10.37 -7.63 -15.45
CA ILE A 6 -10.88 -7.43 -14.09
C ILE A 6 -12.19 -6.65 -14.10
N ILE A 7 -12.29 -5.62 -14.94
CA ILE A 7 -13.54 -4.85 -15.10
C ILE A 7 -14.69 -5.77 -15.54
N ARG A 8 -14.46 -6.64 -16.55
CA ARG A 8 -15.47 -7.61 -16.99
C ARG A 8 -15.84 -8.62 -15.89
N MET A 9 -14.85 -9.14 -15.15
CA MET A 9 -15.13 -10.03 -14.02
C MET A 9 -15.99 -9.34 -12.96
N ALA A 10 -15.73 -8.06 -12.68
CA ALA A 10 -16.51 -7.30 -11.70
C ALA A 10 -17.95 -7.09 -12.17
N LEU A 11 -18.15 -6.80 -13.47
CA LEU A 11 -19.49 -6.70 -14.07
C LEU A 11 -20.26 -8.03 -14.00
N TYR A 12 -19.57 -9.17 -14.04
CA TYR A 12 -20.17 -10.49 -13.84
C TYR A 12 -20.35 -10.90 -12.38
N GLY A 13 -20.02 -10.03 -11.41
CA GLY A 13 -20.20 -10.31 -9.99
C GLY A 13 -19.18 -11.30 -9.40
N LEU A 14 -18.06 -11.56 -10.09
CA LEU A 14 -17.00 -12.50 -9.66
C LEU A 14 -16.08 -11.88 -8.60
N LYS A 15 -16.69 -11.34 -7.53
CA LYS A 15 -15.99 -10.55 -6.52
C LYS A 15 -14.93 -11.36 -5.79
N GLU A 16 -15.26 -12.58 -5.37
CA GLU A 16 -14.35 -13.41 -4.56
C GLU A 16 -13.10 -13.81 -5.35
N GLU A 17 -13.28 -14.19 -6.62
CA GLU A 17 -12.20 -14.53 -7.53
C GLU A 17 -11.27 -13.35 -7.80
N ILE A 18 -11.83 -12.14 -7.90
CA ILE A 18 -11.03 -10.91 -8.08
C ILE A 18 -10.21 -10.63 -6.82
N LEU A 19 -10.84 -10.66 -5.64
CA LEU A 19 -10.20 -10.27 -4.38
C LEU A 19 -9.14 -11.28 -3.93
N ALA A 20 -9.31 -12.57 -4.25
CA ALA A 20 -8.33 -13.61 -3.99
C ALA A 20 -7.19 -13.67 -5.04
N SER A 21 -7.30 -12.93 -6.16
CA SER A 21 -6.32 -12.98 -7.24
C SER A 21 -5.12 -12.07 -7.01
N ASP A 22 -3.91 -12.59 -7.23
CA ASP A 22 -2.68 -11.79 -7.26
C ASP A 22 -2.67 -10.71 -8.36
N PHE A 23 -3.54 -10.84 -9.36
CA PHE A 23 -3.55 -9.95 -10.51
C PHE A 23 -3.76 -8.48 -10.13
N ILE A 24 -4.61 -8.20 -9.13
CA ILE A 24 -4.86 -6.80 -8.71
C ILE A 24 -3.59 -6.14 -8.16
N TRP A 25 -2.68 -6.92 -7.58
CA TRP A 25 -1.43 -6.47 -6.99
C TRP A 25 -0.33 -6.18 -8.03
N LEU A 26 -0.48 -6.69 -9.26
CA LEU A 26 0.41 -6.37 -10.38
C LEU A 26 0.20 -4.96 -10.95
N CYS A 27 -0.87 -4.27 -10.56
CA CYS A 27 -1.11 -2.89 -10.94
C CYS A 27 -0.11 -1.97 -10.23
N SER A 28 0.78 -1.33 -11.00
CA SER A 28 1.75 -0.34 -10.51
C SER A 28 1.19 1.07 -10.32
N SER A 29 -0.12 1.26 -10.51
CA SER A 29 -0.78 2.58 -10.45
C SER A 29 -0.12 3.61 -11.37
N CYS A 30 0.32 3.22 -12.57
CA CYS A 30 1.00 4.10 -13.53
C CYS A 30 0.06 4.99 -14.37
N TYR A 31 -1.27 4.89 -14.18
CA TYR A 31 -2.31 5.65 -14.89
C TYR A 31 -2.40 5.46 -16.42
N ALA A 32 -1.44 4.80 -17.07
CA ALA A 32 -1.42 4.66 -18.54
C ALA A 32 -2.69 4.06 -19.15
N CYS A 33 -3.36 3.14 -18.45
CA CYS A 33 -4.62 2.54 -18.92
C CYS A 33 -5.81 3.50 -18.82
N GLN A 34 -5.82 4.38 -17.82
CA GLN A 34 -6.87 5.37 -17.58
C GLN A 34 -6.78 6.50 -18.60
N GLU A 35 -5.57 7.05 -18.81
CA GLU A 35 -5.32 8.12 -19.79
C GLU A 35 -5.65 7.72 -21.24
N ARG A 36 -5.59 6.42 -21.55
CA ARG A 36 -5.93 5.88 -22.87
C ARG A 36 -7.37 5.42 -22.99
N CYS A 37 -8.17 5.48 -21.92
CA CYS A 37 -9.51 4.91 -21.92
C CYS A 37 -10.47 5.80 -22.73
N PRO A 38 -11.01 5.35 -23.87
CA PRO A 38 -11.94 6.15 -24.66
C PRO A 38 -13.31 6.33 -23.99
N GLN A 39 -13.56 5.65 -22.86
CA GLN A 39 -14.81 5.72 -22.10
C GLN A 39 -14.65 6.51 -20.78
N GLY A 40 -13.48 7.11 -20.54
CA GLY A 40 -13.23 7.91 -19.33
C GLY A 40 -13.30 7.09 -18.03
N VAL A 41 -13.01 5.79 -18.08
CA VAL A 41 -13.06 4.94 -16.88
C VAL A 41 -11.86 5.24 -15.98
N HIS A 42 -12.14 5.49 -14.69
CA HIS A 42 -11.15 5.66 -13.63
C HIS A 42 -10.54 4.31 -13.21
N ILE A 43 -9.83 3.66 -14.14
CA ILE A 43 -9.32 2.30 -13.97
C ILE A 43 -8.35 2.20 -12.78
N THR A 44 -7.50 3.21 -12.57
CA THR A 44 -6.49 3.15 -11.50
C THR A 44 -7.14 3.22 -10.11
N ASP A 45 -8.17 4.05 -9.97
CA ASP A 45 -8.97 4.17 -8.74
C ASP A 45 -9.77 2.89 -8.49
N PHE A 46 -10.34 2.30 -9.55
CA PHE A 46 -11.00 1.01 -9.49
C PHE A 46 -10.07 -0.12 -9.01
N MET A 47 -8.84 -0.19 -9.53
CA MET A 47 -7.85 -1.16 -9.04
C MET A 47 -7.48 -0.92 -7.57
N THR A 48 -7.38 0.34 -7.15
CA THR A 48 -7.10 0.71 -5.75
C THR A 48 -8.24 0.29 -4.82
N LEU A 49 -9.49 0.50 -5.23
CA LEU A 49 -10.67 0.02 -4.50
C LEU A 49 -10.64 -1.50 -4.30
N LEU A 50 -10.30 -2.26 -5.35
CA LEU A 50 -10.18 -3.72 -5.25
C LEU A 50 -9.08 -4.14 -4.29
N LYS A 51 -7.92 -3.47 -4.30
CA LYS A 51 -6.83 -3.73 -3.32
C LYS A 51 -7.32 -3.47 -1.89
N ASN A 52 -8.02 -2.36 -1.64
CA ASN A 52 -8.59 -2.06 -0.32
C ASN A 52 -9.56 -3.13 0.16
N LEU A 53 -10.46 -3.59 -0.71
CA LEU A 53 -11.39 -4.68 -0.39
C LEU A 53 -10.65 -6.00 -0.13
N ALA A 54 -9.61 -6.31 -0.90
CA ALA A 54 -8.79 -7.50 -0.71
C ALA A 54 -8.05 -7.45 0.64
N VAL A 55 -7.53 -6.29 1.04
CA VAL A 55 -6.90 -6.08 2.36
C VAL A 55 -7.90 -6.35 3.48
N LYS A 56 -9.11 -5.78 3.41
CA LYS A 56 -10.19 -6.02 4.39
C LYS A 56 -10.58 -7.49 4.51
N LYS A 57 -10.41 -8.27 3.44
CA LYS A 57 -10.64 -9.73 3.41
C LYS A 57 -9.42 -10.58 3.78
N GLY A 58 -8.29 -9.96 4.14
CA GLY A 58 -7.07 -10.67 4.52
C GLY A 58 -6.17 -11.11 3.37
N HIS A 59 -6.52 -10.80 2.11
CA HIS A 59 -5.77 -11.16 0.90
C HIS A 59 -4.60 -10.20 0.58
N ALA A 60 -4.17 -9.37 1.54
CA ALA A 60 -2.99 -8.52 1.34
C ALA A 60 -1.70 -9.35 1.25
N PRO A 61 -0.82 -9.09 0.26
CA PRO A 61 0.49 -9.74 0.15
C PRO A 61 1.36 -9.52 1.37
N ALA A 62 2.26 -10.45 1.64
CA ALA A 62 3.16 -10.39 2.80
C ALA A 62 3.98 -9.10 2.86
N GLY A 63 4.47 -8.61 1.70
CA GLY A 63 5.23 -7.36 1.63
C GLY A 63 4.41 -6.13 2.07
N ILE A 64 3.13 -6.07 1.69
CA ILE A 64 2.23 -4.97 2.11
C ILE A 64 1.97 -5.03 3.61
N LYS A 65 1.73 -6.23 4.16
CA LYS A 65 1.57 -6.43 5.61
C LYS A 65 2.83 -6.04 6.38
N ALA A 66 4.01 -6.38 5.87
CA ALA A 66 5.29 -6.01 6.49
C ALA A 66 5.52 -4.49 6.48
N GLN A 67 5.27 -3.83 5.33
CA GLN A 67 5.37 -2.37 5.23
C GLN A 67 4.40 -1.67 6.17
N MET A 68 3.17 -2.17 6.30
CA MET A 68 2.18 -1.61 7.21
C MET A 68 2.67 -1.64 8.66
N LYS A 69 3.24 -2.76 9.12
CA LYS A 69 3.81 -2.87 10.47
C LYS A 69 4.97 -1.90 10.72
N LEU A 70 5.85 -1.70 9.73
CA LEU A 70 6.95 -0.75 9.86
C LEU A 70 6.45 0.70 9.93
N VAL A 71 5.45 1.05 9.11
CA VAL A 71 4.85 2.39 9.15
C VAL A 71 4.12 2.64 10.46
N THR A 72 3.33 1.68 10.95
CA THR A 72 2.57 1.87 12.20
C THR A 72 3.41 1.70 13.46
N GLY A 73 4.56 1.03 13.40
CA GLY A 73 5.48 0.86 14.53
C GLY A 73 6.61 1.90 14.57
N GLU A 74 7.24 2.18 13.43
CA GLU A 74 8.44 3.05 13.35
C GLU A 74 8.16 4.38 12.64
N GLY A 75 7.02 4.52 11.98
CA GLY A 75 6.65 5.72 11.23
C GLY A 75 7.26 5.83 9.84
N ARG A 76 7.92 4.77 9.38
CA ARG A 76 8.60 4.72 8.09
C ARG A 76 8.71 3.29 7.60
N ILE A 77 8.79 3.12 6.29
CA ILE A 77 9.03 1.82 5.66
C ILE A 77 10.49 1.39 5.78
N TYR A 78 11.42 2.36 5.79
CA TYR A 78 12.85 2.11 5.93
C TYR A 78 13.32 2.64 7.28
N PRO A 79 13.65 1.80 8.28
CA PRO A 79 14.23 2.23 9.55
C PRO A 79 15.45 3.11 9.30
N LEU A 80 15.63 4.15 10.10
CA LEU A 80 16.90 4.88 10.16
C LEU A 80 17.68 4.42 11.37
N ASP A 81 18.97 4.17 11.16
CA ASP A 81 19.91 3.82 12.20
C ASP A 81 21.13 4.78 12.22
N ASP A 82 22.09 4.46 13.08
CA ASP A 82 23.34 5.22 13.18
C ASP A 82 24.19 5.14 11.90
N PHE A 83 24.04 4.08 11.12
CA PHE A 83 24.74 3.93 9.84
C PHE A 83 24.22 4.95 8.83
N ASP A 84 22.92 5.18 8.76
CA ASP A 84 22.33 6.24 7.94
C ASP A 84 22.85 7.63 8.36
N ASN A 85 22.86 7.93 9.66
CA ASN A 85 23.38 9.21 10.15
C ASN A 85 24.88 9.38 9.88
N LYS A 86 25.66 8.31 9.95
CA LYS A 86 27.07 8.32 9.55
C LYS A 86 27.24 8.64 8.06
N LYS A 87 26.39 8.07 7.19
CA LYS A 87 26.38 8.38 5.74
C LYS A 87 25.98 9.83 5.49
N ARG A 88 24.97 10.34 6.20
CA ARG A 88 24.52 11.73 6.13
C ARG A 88 25.61 12.71 6.55
N LYS A 89 26.29 12.46 7.67
CA LYS A 89 27.41 13.27 8.16
C LYS A 89 28.58 13.31 7.16
N LYS A 90 28.92 12.18 6.55
CA LYS A 90 29.93 12.12 5.46
C LYS A 90 29.52 12.95 4.24
N ALA A 91 28.23 13.06 3.97
CA ALA A 91 27.67 13.89 2.91
C ALA A 91 27.41 15.35 3.34
N GLY A 92 27.79 15.76 4.56
CA GLY A 92 27.56 17.12 5.08
C GLY A 92 26.10 17.42 5.43
N LEU A 93 25.25 16.40 5.57
CA LEU A 93 23.84 16.52 5.89
C LEU A 93 23.58 16.42 7.41
N PRO A 94 22.56 17.10 7.95
CA PRO A 94 22.20 17.03 9.37
C PRO A 94 21.69 15.63 9.75
N GLU A 95 21.89 15.25 11.01
CA GLU A 95 21.39 14.00 11.57
C GLU A 95 19.85 13.99 11.62
N LEU A 96 19.27 12.79 11.52
CA LEU A 96 17.84 12.55 11.64
C LEU A 96 17.53 11.68 12.86
N PRO A 97 16.38 11.90 13.52
CA PRO A 97 15.91 11.02 14.60
C PRO A 97 15.74 9.56 14.16
N THR A 98 16.26 8.66 14.97
CA THR A 98 16.14 7.20 14.81
C THR A 98 14.83 6.64 15.39
N SER A 99 14.03 7.46 16.08
CA SER A 99 12.65 7.18 16.49
C SER A 99 11.67 8.22 15.94
N CYS A 100 10.37 7.88 15.92
CA CYS A 100 9.30 8.76 15.50
C CYS A 100 8.18 8.80 16.55
N ASP A 101 8.22 9.77 17.46
CA ASP A 101 7.25 9.87 18.57
C ASP A 101 5.82 10.19 18.10
N ALA A 102 5.67 10.75 16.89
CA ALA A 102 4.37 11.06 16.31
C ALA A 102 3.49 9.80 16.11
N ILE A 103 4.10 8.62 16.01
CA ILE A 103 3.41 7.36 15.78
C ILE A 103 2.50 6.98 16.93
N VAL A 104 2.93 7.23 18.17
CA VAL A 104 2.08 6.99 19.36
C VAL A 104 0.78 7.79 19.29
N ARG A 105 0.82 8.99 18.69
CA ARG A 105 -0.35 9.87 18.55
C ARG A 105 -1.22 9.51 17.34
N LEU A 106 -0.60 9.15 16.22
CA LEU A 106 -1.29 8.86 14.97
C LEU A 106 -1.91 7.45 14.94
N PHE A 107 -1.33 6.52 15.68
CA PHE A 107 -1.67 5.10 15.65
C PHE A 107 -1.84 4.53 17.07
N PRO A 108 -2.76 5.08 17.89
CA PRO A 108 -2.92 4.66 19.29
C PRO A 108 -3.40 3.20 19.44
N GLU A 109 -4.10 2.66 18.44
CA GLU A 109 -4.71 1.32 18.45
C GLU A 109 -3.77 0.20 17.95
N ASN A 110 -2.61 0.53 17.38
CA ASN A 110 -1.70 -0.43 16.74
C ASN A 110 -0.88 -1.31 17.71
N LEU A 111 -1.20 -1.34 19.00
CA LEU A 111 -0.60 -2.29 19.96
C LEU A 111 -1.30 -3.66 19.96
N GLU A 112 -2.54 -3.79 19.46
CA GLU A 112 -3.31 -5.04 19.60
C GLU A 112 -4.02 -5.59 18.34
N ASP A 113 -4.34 -4.78 17.31
CA ASP A 113 -4.96 -5.30 16.07
C ASP A 113 -4.59 -4.48 14.80
N PRO A 114 -3.91 -5.06 13.78
CA PRO A 114 -3.63 -4.39 12.51
C PRO A 114 -4.82 -4.37 11.54
N GLY A 115 -6.03 -4.74 11.98
CA GLY A 115 -7.26 -4.64 11.21
C GLY A 115 -7.61 -3.19 10.87
N ILE A 116 -7.49 -2.82 9.60
CA ILE A 116 -7.91 -1.50 9.10
C ILE A 116 -9.45 -1.37 9.26
N HIS A 117 -9.87 -0.66 10.30
CA HIS A 117 -11.23 -0.11 10.43
C HIS A 117 -11.34 1.17 9.59
N LEU A 118 -11.34 1.03 8.26
CA LEU A 118 -11.79 2.08 7.33
C LEU A 118 -13.21 1.79 6.88
#